data_AF-A0A0X2NLB8-F1
#
_entry.id   AF-A0A0X2NLB8-F1
#
_cell.length_a   1.000
_cell.length_b   1.000
_cell.length_c   1.000
_cell.angle_alpha   90.00
_cell.angle_beta   90.00
_cell.angle_gamma   90.00
#
_symmetry.space_group_name_H-M   'P 1'
#
loop_
_entity.id
_entity.type
_entity.pdbx_description
1 polymer ?
#
loop_
_entity_poly.entity_id
_entity_poly.type
_entity_poly.pdbx_seq_one_letter_code
_entity_poly.pdbx_strand_id
1 'polypeptide(L)'
;MEVADLWGMAVAGVGGVAASAWAAVKGLGKKGAMIFGAALIAAIIIVVAVRWFIHLDFMESWMKDYPGEYEPAESIAPDEGFPIWARWQHYLNFLFMALILQSGLRVRTQQKPPAVWQPKKGGKKISINLWLHTSLDLFWMLNGLIFIVLLFVTGHWARIVPSSWEVFPNAISAGLQYASFEWPAENGWTNFNSIQQIMYFLVIFVAAPLAIISGLRMSEWWPSEAKKLNKLYPAPVARKIHFPTMIFFVFFVFVHVFLVFTTGMMHNLNHMFAGNDSSNLGGFVWFVFGLAVVIALVSAARPLVIQPIAGKFGQVSAR
;
A
#
# COMPACT_ATOMS: atom_id res chain seq x y z
N MET A 1 2.21 27.11 21.12
CA MET A 1 3.26 26.26 20.51
C MET A 1 3.82 27.05 19.36
N GLU A 2 5.04 27.58 19.52
CA GLU A 2 5.68 28.36 18.47
C GLU A 2 6.22 27.42 17.39
N VAL A 3 6.34 27.92 16.16
CA VAL A 3 6.85 27.17 15.01
C VAL A 3 8.24 26.56 15.29
N ALA A 4 9.03 27.20 16.14
CA ALA A 4 10.34 26.70 16.59
C ALA A 4 10.27 25.38 17.37
N ASP A 5 9.23 25.15 18.18
CA ASP A 5 9.07 23.91 18.96
C ASP A 5 8.74 22.72 18.04
N LEU A 6 7.96 22.96 16.98
CA LEU A 6 7.62 21.96 15.98
C LEU A 6 8.85 21.51 15.16
N TRP A 7 9.75 22.45 14.84
CA TRP A 7 11.03 22.12 14.20
C TRP A 7 11.97 21.35 15.13
N GLY A 8 12.05 21.73 16.41
CA GLY A 8 12.84 21.00 17.40
C GLY A 8 12.40 19.55 17.59
N MET A 9 11.08 19.30 17.62
CA MET A 9 10.51 17.94 17.71
C MET A 9 10.72 17.12 16.44
N ALA A 10 10.62 17.73 15.25
CA ALA A 10 10.86 17.06 13.97
C ALA A 10 12.33 16.64 13.82
N VAL A 11 13.28 17.51 14.17
CA VAL A 11 14.72 17.21 14.14
C VAL A 11 15.09 16.12 15.16
N ALA A 12 14.50 16.16 16.36
CA ALA A 12 14.68 15.10 17.36
C ALA A 12 14.10 13.75 16.89
N GLY A 13 12.97 13.76 16.18
CA GLY A 13 12.37 12.56 15.57
C GLY A 13 13.27 11.92 14.50
N VAL A 14 13.85 12.74 13.61
CA VAL A 14 14.80 12.28 12.58
C VAL A 14 16.08 11.74 13.22
N GLY A 15 16.60 12.40 14.26
CA GLY A 15 17.74 11.93 15.04
C GLY A 15 17.49 10.56 15.71
N GLY A 16 16.27 10.33 16.22
CA GLY A 16 15.86 9.04 16.79
C GLY A 16 15.77 7.91 15.77
N VAL A 17 15.29 8.19 14.55
CA VAL A 17 15.26 7.21 13.45
C VAL A 17 16.69 6.87 12.99
N ALA A 18 17.56 7.86 12.85
CA ALA A 18 18.97 7.63 12.50
C ALA A 18 19.71 6.83 13.58
N ALA A 19 19.48 7.15 14.87
CA ALA A 19 20.07 6.43 15.99
C ALA A 19 19.57 4.99 16.12
N SER A 20 18.28 4.74 15.86
CA SER A 20 17.70 3.39 15.89
C SER A 20 18.12 2.53 14.69
N ALA A 21 18.25 3.12 13.49
CA ALA A 21 18.85 2.47 12.34
C ALA A 21 20.32 2.10 12.62
N TRP A 22 21.08 3.02 13.22
CA TRP A 22 22.47 2.78 13.63
C TRP A 22 22.60 1.70 14.71
N ALA A 23 21.69 1.66 15.68
CA ALA A 23 21.64 0.62 16.70
C ALA A 23 21.27 -0.76 16.11
N ALA A 24 20.34 -0.81 15.14
CA ALA A 24 20.00 -2.03 14.42
C ALA A 24 21.19 -2.54 13.60
N VAL A 25 21.93 -1.65 12.92
CA VAL A 25 23.17 -1.98 12.21
C VAL A 25 24.26 -2.50 13.15
N LYS A 26 24.42 -1.90 14.35
CA LYS A 26 25.33 -2.43 15.38
C LYS A 26 24.90 -3.82 15.89
N GLY A 27 23.60 -4.10 15.96
CA GLY A 27 23.05 -5.39 16.42
C GLY A 27 23.24 -6.55 15.44
N LEU A 28 23.60 -6.29 14.19
CA LEU A 28 23.75 -7.30 13.12
C LEU A 28 25.04 -8.13 13.20
N GLY A 29 25.99 -7.77 14.08
CA GLY A 29 27.29 -8.42 14.20
C GLY A 29 28.15 -8.31 12.92
N LYS A 30 29.37 -8.87 12.92
CA LYS A 30 30.30 -8.79 11.77
C LYS A 30 29.69 -9.34 10.48
N LYS A 31 28.93 -10.45 10.55
CA LYS A 31 28.29 -11.08 9.39
C LYS A 31 27.19 -10.19 8.78
N GLY A 32 26.30 -9.62 9.60
CA GLY A 32 25.25 -8.77 9.07
C GLY A 32 25.76 -7.40 8.61
N ALA A 33 26.81 -6.86 9.23
CA ALA A 33 27.51 -5.68 8.70
C ALA A 33 28.17 -5.94 7.33
N MET A 34 28.78 -7.12 7.13
CA MET A 34 29.32 -7.52 5.82
C MET A 34 28.23 -7.69 4.76
N ILE A 35 27.11 -8.34 5.11
CA ILE A 35 25.96 -8.49 4.19
C ILE A 35 25.41 -7.12 3.79
N PHE A 36 25.25 -6.21 4.75
CA PHE A 36 24.79 -4.86 4.49
C PHE A 36 25.77 -4.09 3.59
N GLY A 37 27.07 -4.15 3.88
CA GLY A 37 28.10 -3.53 3.05
C GLY A 37 28.12 -4.09 1.63
N ALA A 38 28.01 -5.41 1.47
CA ALA A 38 27.93 -6.06 0.16
C ALA A 38 26.67 -5.64 -0.61
N ALA A 39 25.52 -5.58 0.06
CA ALA A 39 24.26 -5.12 -0.55
C ALA A 39 24.35 -3.65 -0.99
N LEU A 40 24.98 -2.78 -0.19
CA LEU A 40 25.19 -1.38 -0.53
C LEU A 40 26.11 -1.24 -1.75
N ILE A 41 27.23 -1.95 -1.78
CA ILE A 41 28.15 -1.96 -2.93
C ILE A 41 27.44 -2.47 -4.18
N ALA A 42 26.68 -3.57 -4.07
CA ALA A 42 25.91 -4.09 -5.19
C ALA A 42 24.89 -3.06 -5.71
N ALA A 43 24.19 -2.35 -4.82
CA ALA A 43 23.27 -1.28 -5.21
C ALA A 43 23.99 -0.15 -5.95
N ILE A 44 25.15 0.30 -5.46
CA ILE A 44 25.95 1.33 -6.14
C ILE A 44 26.39 0.87 -7.53
N ILE A 45 26.88 -0.38 -7.65
CA ILE A 45 27.28 -0.95 -8.95
C ILE A 45 26.10 -0.98 -9.91
N ILE A 46 24.92 -1.39 -9.44
CA ILE A 46 23.69 -1.40 -10.25
C ILE A 46 23.35 0.01 -10.73
N VAL A 47 23.35 1.01 -9.85
CA VAL A 47 23.05 2.40 -10.23
C VAL A 47 24.03 2.91 -11.28
N VAL A 48 25.33 2.69 -11.09
CA VAL A 48 26.36 3.12 -12.05
C VAL A 48 26.20 2.40 -13.38
N ALA A 49 25.93 1.09 -13.38
CA ALA A 49 25.72 0.31 -14.58
C ALA A 49 24.46 0.76 -15.34
N VAL A 50 23.36 1.04 -14.63
CA VAL A 50 22.12 1.55 -15.23
C VAL A 50 22.34 2.96 -15.80
N ARG A 51 23.00 3.85 -15.07
CA ARG A 51 23.35 5.20 -15.56
C ARG A 51 24.18 5.15 -16.82
N TRP A 52 25.19 4.29 -16.86
CA TRP A 52 25.98 4.09 -18.06
C TRP A 52 25.13 3.55 -19.22
N PHE A 53 24.26 2.57 -18.94
CA PHE A 53 23.38 1.95 -19.93
C PHE A 53 22.37 2.92 -20.55
N ILE A 54 21.73 3.80 -19.75
CA ILE A 54 20.73 4.74 -20.26
C ILE A 54 21.32 5.87 -21.13
N HIS A 55 22.62 6.12 -21.03
CA HIS A 55 23.35 7.10 -21.84
C HIS A 55 24.03 6.47 -23.08
N LEU A 56 23.71 5.22 -23.41
CA LEU A 56 24.11 4.63 -24.69
C LEU A 56 23.19 5.16 -25.79
N ASP A 57 23.72 5.51 -26.97
CA ASP A 57 22.97 6.15 -28.07
C ASP A 57 21.63 5.45 -28.40
N PHE A 58 21.62 4.11 -28.41
CA PHE A 58 20.40 3.36 -28.70
C PHE A 58 19.34 3.50 -27.60
N MET A 59 19.78 3.59 -26.34
CA MET A 59 18.91 3.67 -25.17
C MET A 59 18.38 5.10 -25.02
N GLU A 60 19.21 6.11 -25.30
CA GLU A 60 18.75 7.50 -25.42
C GLU A 60 17.70 7.65 -26.53
N SER A 61 17.94 7.04 -27.70
CA SER A 61 16.95 7.02 -28.80
C SER A 61 15.65 6.32 -28.37
N TRP A 62 15.75 5.17 -27.69
CA TRP A 62 14.57 4.47 -27.15
C TRP A 62 13.81 5.33 -26.16
N MET A 63 14.50 6.00 -25.23
CA MET A 63 13.86 6.84 -24.21
C MET A 63 13.29 8.14 -24.79
N LYS A 64 13.74 8.56 -25.98
CA LYS A 64 13.09 9.63 -26.73
C LYS A 64 11.74 9.20 -27.30
N ASP A 65 11.65 7.97 -27.80
CA ASP A 65 10.40 7.40 -28.33
C ASP A 65 9.47 6.93 -27.20
N TYR A 66 10.04 6.50 -26.07
CA TYR A 66 9.36 5.99 -24.89
C TYR A 66 9.89 6.66 -23.61
N PRO A 67 9.44 7.89 -23.30
CA PRO A 67 10.00 8.71 -22.21
C PRO A 67 9.68 8.21 -20.79
N GLY A 68 8.77 7.24 -20.65
CA GLY A 68 8.33 6.70 -19.36
C GLY A 68 6.82 6.78 -19.14
N GLU A 69 6.14 7.59 -19.95
CA GLU A 69 4.70 7.82 -19.92
C GLU A 69 4.15 7.95 -21.34
N TYR A 70 2.83 7.83 -21.48
CA TYR A 70 2.11 8.07 -22.72
C TYR A 70 0.78 8.74 -22.38
N GLU A 71 0.32 9.65 -23.22
CA GLU A 71 -0.98 10.29 -23.02
C GLU A 71 -2.11 9.28 -23.27
N PRO A 72 -3.10 9.18 -22.37
CA PRO A 72 -4.32 8.45 -22.67
C PRO A 72 -4.99 9.07 -23.91
N ALA A 73 -5.68 8.26 -24.71
CA ALA A 73 -6.46 8.79 -25.82
C ALA A 73 -7.41 9.90 -25.33
N GLU A 74 -7.43 11.06 -26.00
CA GLU A 74 -8.22 12.24 -25.60
C GLU A 74 -9.70 11.92 -25.36
N SER A 75 -10.24 10.93 -26.08
CA SER A 75 -11.61 10.45 -25.94
C SER A 75 -11.93 9.79 -24.60
N ILE A 76 -10.92 9.48 -23.79
CA ILE A 76 -11.04 8.76 -22.50
C ILE A 76 -10.24 9.45 -21.38
N ALA A 77 -9.61 10.61 -21.65
CA ALA A 77 -8.84 11.34 -20.65
C ALA A 77 -9.78 11.95 -19.59
N PRO A 78 -9.67 11.58 -18.29
CA PRO A 78 -10.51 12.15 -17.25
C PRO A 78 -9.99 13.54 -16.84
N ASP A 79 -10.89 14.37 -16.31
CA ASP A 79 -10.60 15.71 -15.78
C ASP A 79 -9.34 15.72 -14.91
N GLU A 80 -8.46 16.68 -15.14
CA GLU A 80 -7.20 16.84 -14.42
C GLU A 80 -7.38 16.84 -12.89
N GLY A 81 -6.36 16.33 -12.20
CA GLY A 81 -6.33 16.24 -10.75
C GLY A 81 -7.19 15.13 -10.17
N PHE A 82 -7.31 15.13 -8.85
CA PHE A 82 -7.96 14.03 -8.12
C PHE A 82 -9.29 14.47 -7.52
N PRO A 83 -10.42 13.86 -7.97
CA PRO A 83 -11.72 14.20 -7.43
C PRO A 83 -11.78 13.85 -5.94
N ILE A 84 -12.65 14.56 -5.22
CA ILE A 84 -12.75 14.43 -3.75
C ILE A 84 -12.98 12.98 -3.30
N TRP A 85 -13.76 12.21 -4.05
CA TRP A 85 -14.01 10.81 -3.75
C TRP A 85 -12.73 9.98 -3.83
N ALA A 86 -11.87 10.20 -4.82
CA ALA A 86 -10.62 9.44 -4.99
C ALA A 86 -9.67 9.72 -3.82
N ARG A 87 -9.59 10.97 -3.39
CA ARG A 87 -8.76 11.40 -2.25
C ARG A 87 -9.24 10.81 -0.93
N TRP A 88 -10.54 10.82 -0.66
CA TRP A 88 -11.10 10.18 0.54
C TRP A 88 -10.95 8.65 0.51
N GLN A 89 -11.16 8.03 -0.64
CA GLN A 89 -10.95 6.59 -0.83
C GLN A 89 -9.50 6.21 -0.57
N HIS A 90 -8.54 7.03 -1.02
CA HIS A 90 -7.12 6.87 -0.73
C HIS A 90 -6.84 6.95 0.78
N TYR A 91 -7.37 7.95 1.49
CA TYR A 91 -7.25 8.06 2.95
C TYR A 91 -7.81 6.84 3.69
N LEU A 92 -8.99 6.37 3.30
CA LEU A 92 -9.63 5.21 3.89
C LEU A 92 -8.81 3.95 3.62
N ASN A 93 -8.29 3.77 2.40
CA ASN A 93 -7.41 2.65 2.09
C ASN A 93 -6.09 2.70 2.86
N PHE A 94 -5.50 3.87 3.04
CA PHE A 94 -4.32 4.04 3.90
C PHE A 94 -4.61 3.55 5.33
N LEU A 95 -5.75 3.95 5.91
CA LEU A 95 -6.19 3.47 7.22
C LEU A 95 -6.45 1.97 7.27
N PHE A 96 -7.23 1.44 6.32
CA PHE A 96 -7.59 0.03 6.28
C PHE A 96 -6.36 -0.85 6.10
N MET A 97 -5.43 -0.50 5.21
CA MET A 97 -4.20 -1.27 5.03
C MET A 97 -3.37 -1.34 6.30
N ALA A 98 -3.20 -0.24 7.03
CA ALA A 98 -2.49 -0.26 8.30
C ALA A 98 -3.14 -1.22 9.33
N LEU A 99 -4.46 -1.16 9.48
CA LEU A 99 -5.21 -1.98 10.44
C LEU A 99 -5.31 -3.45 10.02
N ILE A 100 -5.51 -3.73 8.73
CA ILE A 100 -5.61 -5.09 8.17
C ILE A 100 -4.26 -5.79 8.25
N LEU A 101 -3.17 -5.12 7.87
CA LEU A 101 -1.82 -5.68 8.00
C LEU A 101 -1.47 -5.99 9.45
N GLN A 102 -1.76 -5.06 10.38
CA GLN A 102 -1.52 -5.28 11.81
C GLN A 102 -2.34 -6.46 12.36
N SER A 103 -3.64 -6.50 12.06
CA SER A 103 -4.53 -7.55 12.55
C SER A 103 -4.20 -8.91 11.94
N GLY A 104 -3.84 -8.97 10.65
CA GLY A 104 -3.41 -10.19 9.96
C GLY A 104 -2.10 -10.76 10.53
N LEU A 105 -1.13 -9.89 10.85
CA LEU A 105 0.09 -10.31 11.55
C LEU A 105 -0.21 -10.89 12.93
N ARG A 106 -1.17 -10.33 13.68
CA ARG A 106 -1.59 -10.88 14.98
C ARG A 106 -2.31 -12.22 14.83
N VAL A 107 -3.18 -12.38 13.83
CA VAL A 107 -3.83 -13.67 13.53
C VAL A 107 -2.77 -14.75 13.26
N ARG A 108 -1.69 -14.41 12.55
CA ARG A 108 -0.62 -15.35 12.22
C ARG A 108 0.30 -15.68 13.40
N THR A 109 0.64 -14.70 14.23
CA THR A 109 1.69 -14.85 15.26
C THR A 109 1.15 -15.22 16.64
N GLN A 110 -0.10 -14.86 16.96
CA GLN A 110 -0.68 -15.11 18.28
C GLN A 110 -1.34 -16.50 18.36
N GLN A 111 -0.61 -17.47 18.87
CA GLN A 111 -1.13 -18.84 19.09
C GLN A 111 -2.22 -18.90 20.17
N LYS A 112 -2.15 -18.03 21.18
CA LYS A 112 -3.12 -17.94 22.28
C LYS A 112 -3.80 -16.57 22.23
N PRO A 113 -4.97 -16.45 21.58
CA PRO A 113 -5.66 -15.18 21.53
C PRO A 113 -6.21 -14.80 22.91
N PRO A 114 -6.22 -13.50 23.26
CA PRO A 114 -6.59 -13.02 24.59
C PRO A 114 -8.09 -13.13 24.87
N ALA A 115 -8.92 -13.24 23.83
CA ALA A 115 -10.35 -13.47 23.94
C ALA A 115 -10.85 -14.19 22.68
N VAL A 116 -12.01 -14.82 22.82
CA VAL A 116 -12.75 -15.44 21.72
C VAL A 116 -14.11 -14.76 21.56
N TRP A 117 -14.56 -14.66 20.32
CA TRP A 117 -15.84 -14.10 19.93
C TRP A 117 -16.73 -15.17 19.30
N GLN A 118 -18.04 -15.11 19.57
CA GLN A 118 -19.05 -15.99 18.99
C GLN A 118 -20.28 -15.18 18.54
N PRO A 119 -20.91 -15.49 17.39
CA PRO A 119 -22.14 -14.82 16.96
C PRO A 119 -23.30 -15.02 17.96
N LYS A 120 -24.17 -14.01 18.10
CA LYS A 120 -25.35 -14.09 18.99
C LYS A 120 -26.29 -15.25 18.70
N LYS A 121 -26.40 -15.66 17.43
CA LYS A 121 -27.28 -16.75 16.98
C LYS A 121 -26.63 -18.14 17.10
N GLY A 122 -25.50 -18.25 17.79
CA GLY A 122 -24.67 -19.46 17.79
C GLY A 122 -23.79 -19.56 16.54
N GLY A 123 -22.80 -20.46 16.59
CA GLY A 123 -21.80 -20.61 15.54
C GLY A 123 -20.42 -20.94 16.10
N LYS A 124 -19.41 -21.04 15.22
CA LYS A 124 -18.03 -21.30 15.64
C LYS A 124 -17.44 -20.11 16.38
N LYS A 125 -16.64 -20.41 17.40
CA LYS A 125 -15.85 -19.40 18.13
C LYS A 125 -14.60 -19.07 17.31
N ILE A 126 -14.32 -17.78 17.15
CA ILE A 126 -13.11 -17.27 16.50
C ILE A 126 -12.31 -16.41 17.46
N SER A 127 -11.01 -16.23 17.18
CA SER A 127 -10.19 -15.31 17.96
C SER A 127 -10.68 -13.87 17.78
N ILE A 128 -10.51 -13.03 18.80
CA ILE A 128 -10.85 -11.60 18.72
C ILE A 128 -10.06 -10.88 17.60
N ASN A 129 -8.84 -11.33 17.31
CA ASN A 129 -8.04 -10.77 16.21
C ASN A 129 -8.58 -11.17 14.84
N LEU A 130 -9.06 -12.42 14.69
CA LEU A 130 -9.68 -12.86 13.44
C LEU A 130 -11.01 -12.13 13.21
N TRP A 131 -11.77 -11.90 14.28
CA TRP A 131 -12.98 -11.06 14.22
C TRP A 131 -12.66 -9.64 13.74
N LEU A 132 -11.63 -9.01 14.34
CA LEU A 132 -11.19 -7.67 13.93
C LEU A 132 -10.75 -7.64 12.47
N HIS A 133 -9.86 -8.55 12.07
CA HIS A 133 -9.33 -8.63 10.70
C HIS A 133 -10.46 -8.76 9.69
N THR A 134 -11.33 -9.75 9.88
CA THR A 134 -12.45 -10.00 8.97
C THR A 134 -13.44 -8.84 8.94
N SER A 135 -13.65 -8.15 10.07
CA SER A 135 -14.53 -6.98 10.12
C SER A 135 -13.94 -5.79 9.35
N LEU A 136 -12.63 -5.54 9.50
CA LEU A 136 -11.92 -4.53 8.72
C LEU A 136 -11.94 -4.86 7.22
N ASP A 137 -11.77 -6.12 6.86
CA ASP A 137 -11.84 -6.59 5.47
C ASP A 137 -13.20 -6.26 4.85
N LEU A 138 -14.31 -6.42 5.58
CA LEU A 138 -15.63 -6.05 5.08
C LEU A 138 -15.75 -4.55 4.77
N PHE A 139 -15.24 -3.69 5.65
CA PHE A 139 -15.25 -2.24 5.40
C PHE A 139 -14.32 -1.85 4.26
N TRP A 140 -13.15 -2.49 4.17
CA TRP A 140 -12.21 -2.28 3.07
C TRP A 140 -12.78 -2.76 1.72
N MET A 141 -13.48 -3.90 1.69
CA MET A 141 -14.19 -4.39 0.51
C MET A 141 -15.31 -3.45 0.08
N LEU A 142 -16.09 -2.92 1.03
CA LEU A 142 -17.11 -1.91 0.73
C LEU A 142 -16.49 -0.64 0.15
N ASN A 143 -15.40 -0.16 0.76
CA ASN A 143 -14.62 0.98 0.27
C ASN A 143 -14.14 0.72 -1.17
N GLY A 144 -13.52 -0.44 -1.41
CA GLY A 144 -13.07 -0.87 -2.73
C GLY A 144 -14.19 -0.99 -3.75
N LEU A 145 -15.36 -1.49 -3.37
CA LEU A 145 -16.53 -1.55 -4.26
C LEU A 145 -16.99 -0.15 -4.66
N ILE A 146 -17.10 0.78 -3.70
CA ILE A 146 -17.44 2.18 -3.97
C ILE A 146 -16.40 2.82 -4.89
N PHE A 147 -15.12 2.59 -4.61
CA PHE A 147 -14.01 3.07 -5.45
C PHE A 147 -14.14 2.56 -6.88
N ILE A 148 -14.34 1.26 -7.10
CA ILE A 148 -14.49 0.67 -8.44
C ILE A 148 -15.70 1.27 -9.16
N VAL A 149 -16.85 1.38 -8.50
CA VAL A 149 -18.05 1.98 -9.11
C VAL A 149 -17.77 3.42 -9.54
N LEU A 150 -17.22 4.25 -8.65
CA LEU A 150 -16.92 5.65 -8.97
C LEU A 150 -15.88 5.77 -10.06
N LEU A 151 -14.84 4.94 -10.03
CA LEU A 151 -13.76 4.90 -11.02
C LEU A 151 -14.30 4.68 -12.45
N PHE A 152 -15.24 3.76 -12.62
CA PHE A 152 -15.84 3.50 -13.94
C PHE A 152 -16.91 4.53 -14.31
N VAL A 153 -17.78 4.92 -13.37
CA VAL A 153 -18.85 5.91 -13.63
C VAL A 153 -18.29 7.27 -14.01
N THR A 154 -17.17 7.67 -13.43
CA THR A 154 -16.54 8.98 -13.67
C THR A 154 -15.47 8.97 -14.76
N GLY A 155 -15.22 7.82 -15.41
CA GLY A 155 -14.18 7.70 -16.45
C GLY A 155 -12.73 7.67 -15.94
N HIS A 156 -12.50 7.91 -14.64
CA HIS A 156 -11.15 7.90 -14.05
C HIS A 156 -10.42 6.55 -14.12
N TRP A 157 -11.08 5.46 -14.52
CA TRP A 157 -10.46 4.16 -14.79
C TRP A 157 -9.32 4.26 -15.81
N ALA A 158 -9.41 5.17 -16.78
CA ALA A 158 -8.44 5.34 -17.85
C ALA A 158 -7.03 5.75 -17.36
N ARG A 159 -6.92 6.32 -16.15
CA ARG A 159 -5.61 6.62 -15.55
C ARG A 159 -4.88 5.40 -15.01
N ILE A 160 -5.61 4.37 -14.61
CA ILE A 160 -5.04 3.22 -13.90
C ILE A 160 -5.12 1.91 -14.67
N VAL A 161 -5.90 1.86 -15.75
CA VAL A 161 -5.96 0.72 -16.65
C VAL A 161 -5.18 1.07 -17.92
N PRO A 162 -4.14 0.29 -18.28
CA PRO A 162 -3.42 0.54 -19.51
C PRO A 162 -4.35 0.50 -20.73
N SER A 163 -4.34 1.56 -21.53
CA SER A 163 -5.17 1.71 -22.73
C SER A 163 -4.37 1.55 -24.03
N SER A 164 -3.04 1.51 -23.94
CA SER A 164 -2.12 1.28 -25.06
C SER A 164 -1.04 0.25 -24.70
N TRP A 165 -0.53 -0.44 -25.71
CA TRP A 165 0.63 -1.32 -25.59
C TRP A 165 1.93 -0.56 -25.33
N GLU A 166 1.94 0.76 -25.56
CA GLU A 166 3.05 1.66 -25.21
C GLU A 166 3.37 1.68 -23.71
N VAL A 167 2.46 1.21 -22.86
CA VAL A 167 2.70 1.07 -21.42
C VAL A 167 3.93 0.20 -21.11
N PHE A 168 4.18 -0.84 -21.90
CA PHE A 168 5.29 -1.77 -21.62
C PHE A 168 6.66 -1.18 -21.94
N PRO A 169 6.92 -0.64 -23.14
CA PRO A 169 8.21 -0.01 -23.42
C PRO A 169 8.46 1.22 -22.54
N ASN A 170 7.43 2.02 -22.25
CA ASN A 170 7.54 3.14 -21.31
C ASN A 170 7.80 2.68 -19.87
N ALA A 171 7.20 1.56 -19.42
CA ALA A 171 7.49 1.03 -18.08
C ALA A 171 8.95 0.55 -17.94
N ILE A 172 9.57 0.08 -19.03
CA ILE A 172 11.01 -0.23 -19.04
C ILE A 172 11.81 1.05 -18.85
N SER A 173 11.54 2.11 -19.62
CA SER A 173 12.21 3.41 -19.48
C SER A 173 12.06 3.99 -18.07
N ALA A 174 10.82 4.02 -17.54
CA ALA A 174 10.54 4.48 -16.18
C ALA A 174 11.25 3.63 -15.12
N GLY A 175 11.30 2.31 -15.30
CA GLY A 175 12.03 1.41 -14.42
C GLY A 175 13.54 1.68 -14.40
N LEU A 176 14.14 1.95 -15.56
CA LEU A 176 15.56 2.30 -15.68
C LEU A 176 15.84 3.68 -15.06
N GLN A 177 14.97 4.66 -15.27
CA GLN A 177 15.03 5.98 -14.64
C GLN A 177 14.95 5.91 -13.10
N TYR A 178 14.03 5.10 -12.58
CA TYR A 178 13.96 4.84 -11.13
C TYR A 178 15.23 4.15 -10.61
N ALA A 179 15.78 3.18 -11.36
CA ALA A 179 16.99 2.47 -10.97
C ALA A 179 18.27 3.34 -11.09
N SER A 180 18.28 4.35 -11.96
CA SER A 180 19.40 5.29 -12.13
C SER A 180 19.34 6.47 -11.16
N PHE A 181 18.25 6.65 -10.40
CA PHE A 181 17.97 7.88 -9.65
C PHE A 181 17.91 9.13 -10.55
N GLU A 182 17.59 8.97 -11.83
CA GLU A 182 17.23 10.05 -12.75
C GLU A 182 15.74 9.96 -12.99
N TRP A 183 14.97 10.51 -12.04
CA TRP A 183 13.54 10.28 -11.94
C TRP A 183 12.79 10.65 -13.24
N PRO A 184 11.79 9.86 -13.66
CA PRO A 184 10.92 10.23 -14.76
C PRO A 184 10.24 11.58 -14.47
N ALA A 185 9.79 12.27 -15.52
CA ALA A 185 8.85 13.37 -15.35
C ALA A 185 7.63 12.85 -14.56
N GLU A 186 7.26 13.52 -13.47
CA GLU A 186 6.09 13.18 -12.68
C GLU A 186 4.96 14.17 -12.96
N ASN A 187 4.06 13.78 -13.84
CA ASN A 187 2.86 14.54 -14.19
C ASN A 187 1.61 14.01 -13.47
N GLY A 188 1.76 13.62 -12.19
CA GLY A 188 0.72 12.92 -11.42
C GLY A 188 -0.64 13.61 -11.35
N TRP A 189 -0.69 14.92 -11.63
CA TRP A 189 -1.92 15.68 -11.78
C TRP A 189 -2.76 15.26 -12.99
N THR A 190 -2.11 14.99 -14.13
CA THR A 190 -2.77 14.64 -15.39
C THR A 190 -2.74 13.13 -15.64
N ASN A 191 -1.58 12.51 -15.44
CA ASN A 191 -1.35 11.10 -15.74
C ASN A 191 -0.28 10.45 -14.85
N PHE A 192 -0.33 9.13 -14.74
CA PHE A 192 0.72 8.34 -14.09
C PHE A 192 1.69 7.82 -15.14
N ASN A 193 2.97 7.76 -14.79
CA ASN A 193 3.93 7.06 -15.63
C ASN A 193 3.58 5.56 -15.72
N SER A 194 4.14 4.88 -16.71
CA SER A 194 3.65 3.56 -17.10
C SER A 194 3.89 2.48 -16.03
N ILE A 195 4.99 2.56 -15.27
CA ILE A 195 5.22 1.60 -14.18
C ILE A 195 4.28 1.86 -13.00
N GLN A 196 3.99 3.11 -12.67
CA GLN A 196 2.97 3.46 -11.68
C GLN A 196 1.59 2.94 -12.12
N GLN A 197 1.18 3.19 -13.37
CA GLN A 197 -0.08 2.71 -13.93
C GLN A 197 -0.22 1.18 -13.84
N ILE A 198 0.80 0.43 -14.28
CA ILE A 198 0.82 -1.05 -14.16
C ILE A 198 0.70 -1.46 -12.69
N MET A 199 1.45 -0.83 -11.79
CA MET A 199 1.40 -1.18 -10.37
C MET A 199 0.02 -0.91 -9.75
N TYR A 200 -0.61 0.21 -10.07
CA TYR A 200 -1.97 0.52 -9.61
C TYR A 200 -2.99 -0.47 -10.17
N PHE A 201 -2.89 -0.82 -11.45
CA PHE A 201 -3.70 -1.88 -12.06
C PHE A 201 -3.56 -3.20 -11.29
N LEU A 202 -2.32 -3.66 -11.07
CA LEU A 202 -2.04 -4.91 -10.36
C LEU A 202 -2.56 -4.88 -8.93
N VAL A 203 -2.37 -3.78 -8.20
CA VAL A 203 -2.84 -3.64 -6.81
C VAL A 203 -4.36 -3.74 -6.74
N ILE A 204 -5.07 -3.02 -7.63
CA ILE A 204 -6.52 -2.85 -7.57
C ILE A 204 -7.26 -4.05 -8.18
N PHE A 205 -6.83 -4.51 -9.36
CA PHE A 205 -7.56 -5.51 -10.15
C PHE A 205 -7.00 -6.92 -10.03
N VAL A 206 -5.83 -7.11 -9.40
CA VAL A 206 -5.23 -8.44 -9.21
C VAL A 206 -5.02 -8.76 -7.74
N ALA A 207 -4.18 -8.00 -7.04
CA ALA A 207 -3.80 -8.29 -5.66
C ALA A 207 -4.99 -8.18 -4.69
N ALA A 208 -5.81 -7.13 -4.81
CA ALA A 208 -7.00 -6.97 -3.96
C ALA A 208 -8.02 -8.12 -4.15
N PRO A 209 -8.45 -8.49 -5.37
CA PRO A 209 -9.27 -9.67 -5.59
C PRO A 209 -8.65 -10.96 -5.08
N LEU A 210 -7.34 -11.18 -5.26
CA LEU A 210 -6.64 -12.34 -4.72
C LEU A 210 -6.71 -12.38 -3.19
N ALA A 211 -6.52 -11.25 -2.51
CA ALA A 211 -6.66 -11.15 -1.06
C ALA A 211 -8.09 -11.46 -0.60
N ILE A 212 -9.11 -10.93 -1.28
CA ILE A 212 -10.53 -11.17 -0.98
C ILE A 212 -10.87 -12.65 -1.14
N ILE A 213 -10.55 -13.25 -2.29
CA ILE A 213 -10.89 -14.66 -2.59
C ILE A 213 -10.17 -15.61 -1.63
N SER A 214 -8.89 -15.36 -1.36
CA SER A 214 -8.11 -16.19 -0.43
C SER A 214 -8.52 -15.97 1.04
N GLY A 215 -8.87 -14.74 1.44
CA GLY A 215 -9.40 -14.42 2.76
C GLY A 215 -10.76 -15.08 3.00
N LEU A 216 -11.69 -14.96 2.05
CA LEU A 216 -13.02 -15.61 2.11
C LEU A 216 -12.89 -17.12 2.30
N ARG A 217 -11.95 -17.76 1.60
CA ARG A 217 -11.68 -19.21 1.76
C ARG A 217 -11.22 -19.60 3.15
N MET A 218 -10.48 -18.72 3.84
CA MET A 218 -10.00 -18.96 5.21
C MET A 218 -11.01 -18.50 6.28
N SER A 219 -12.05 -17.76 5.90
CA SER A 219 -13.10 -17.26 6.79
C SER A 219 -14.08 -18.36 7.21
N GLU A 220 -14.83 -18.09 8.29
CA GLU A 220 -15.92 -18.96 8.73
C GLU A 220 -17.16 -18.92 7.84
N TRP A 221 -17.25 -17.97 6.90
CA TRP A 221 -18.35 -17.88 5.93
C TRP A 221 -18.16 -18.81 4.74
N TRP A 222 -17.00 -19.46 4.61
CA TRP A 222 -16.79 -20.45 3.56
C TRP A 222 -17.63 -21.71 3.81
N PRO A 223 -18.37 -22.23 2.81
CA PRO A 223 -19.24 -23.39 2.99
C PRO A 223 -18.44 -24.68 3.24
N SER A 224 -18.39 -25.14 4.49
CA SER A 224 -17.64 -26.35 4.88
C SER A 224 -18.15 -27.62 4.21
N GLU A 225 -19.45 -27.70 3.94
CA GLU A 225 -20.10 -28.90 3.38
C GLU A 225 -19.97 -29.02 1.85
N ALA A 226 -19.50 -27.97 1.17
CA ALA A 226 -19.38 -27.95 -0.28
C ALA A 226 -18.17 -28.76 -0.80
N LYS A 227 -18.28 -30.10 -0.81
CA LYS A 227 -17.18 -31.03 -1.14
C LYS A 227 -16.47 -30.72 -2.46
N LYS A 228 -17.21 -30.44 -3.54
CA LYS A 228 -16.63 -30.11 -4.87
C LYS A 228 -15.79 -28.84 -4.81
N LEU A 229 -16.34 -27.78 -4.21
CA LEU A 229 -15.67 -26.49 -4.07
C LEU A 229 -14.41 -26.61 -3.18
N ASN A 230 -14.51 -27.35 -2.07
CA ASN A 230 -13.38 -27.59 -1.16
C ASN A 230 -12.25 -28.41 -1.77
N LYS A 231 -12.56 -29.31 -2.71
CA LYS A 231 -11.57 -30.04 -3.49
C LYS A 231 -10.90 -29.15 -4.55
N LEU A 232 -11.68 -28.31 -5.23
CA LEU A 232 -11.17 -27.40 -6.26
C LEU A 232 -10.28 -26.29 -5.67
N TYR A 233 -10.67 -25.74 -4.52
CA TYR A 233 -9.91 -24.70 -3.83
C TYR A 233 -9.63 -25.06 -2.36
N PRO A 234 -8.55 -25.81 -2.09
CA PRO A 234 -8.18 -26.21 -0.74
C PRO A 234 -7.66 -25.05 0.11
N ALA A 235 -7.94 -25.07 1.43
CA ALA A 235 -7.45 -24.05 2.37
C ALA A 235 -5.91 -23.86 2.39
N PRO A 236 -5.06 -24.91 2.21
CA PRO A 236 -3.62 -24.72 2.08
C PRO A 236 -3.22 -23.88 0.86
N VAL A 237 -3.95 -24.00 -0.25
CA VAL A 237 -3.70 -23.19 -1.46
C VAL A 237 -4.04 -21.73 -1.18
N ALA A 238 -5.20 -21.47 -0.57
CA ALA A 238 -5.58 -20.11 -0.17
C ALA A 238 -4.53 -19.45 0.73
N ARG A 239 -3.97 -20.17 1.71
CA ARG A 239 -2.86 -19.66 2.54
C ARG A 239 -1.61 -19.32 1.74
N LYS A 240 -1.28 -20.13 0.74
CA LYS A 240 -0.14 -19.90 -0.17
C LYS A 240 -0.37 -18.74 -1.15
N ILE A 241 -1.61 -18.29 -1.32
CA ILE A 241 -1.94 -17.08 -2.09
C ILE A 241 -1.96 -15.87 -1.14
N HIS A 242 -2.77 -15.96 -0.09
CA HIS A 242 -3.06 -14.84 0.82
C HIS A 242 -1.80 -14.24 1.45
N PHE A 243 -0.89 -15.09 1.92
CA PHE A 243 0.31 -14.60 2.61
C PHE A 243 1.28 -13.89 1.66
N PRO A 244 1.66 -14.43 0.49
CA PRO A 244 2.41 -13.67 -0.51
C PRO A 244 1.70 -12.41 -0.99
N THR A 245 0.38 -12.41 -1.15
CA THR A 245 -0.38 -11.19 -1.49
C THR A 245 -0.24 -10.11 -0.42
N MET A 246 -0.27 -10.47 0.87
CA MET A 246 0.00 -9.54 1.96
C MET A 246 1.42 -8.96 1.88
N ILE A 247 2.44 -9.80 1.62
CA ILE A 247 3.81 -9.34 1.44
C ILE A 247 3.94 -8.38 0.24
N PHE A 248 3.26 -8.67 -0.87
CA PHE A 248 3.18 -7.78 -2.02
C PHE A 248 2.59 -6.41 -1.64
N PHE A 249 1.49 -6.36 -0.88
CA PHE A 249 0.93 -5.09 -0.40
C PHE A 249 1.91 -4.31 0.48
N VAL A 250 2.61 -4.97 1.40
CA VAL A 250 3.64 -4.33 2.25
C VAL A 250 4.75 -3.73 1.39
N PHE A 251 5.27 -4.51 0.44
CA PHE A 251 6.31 -4.05 -0.48
C PHE A 251 5.83 -2.87 -1.34
N PHE A 252 4.64 -2.97 -1.92
CA PHE A 252 4.03 -1.90 -2.70
C PHE A 252 3.88 -0.62 -1.87
N VAL A 253 3.30 -0.68 -0.67
CA VAL A 253 3.13 0.50 0.20
C VAL A 253 4.47 1.13 0.54
N PHE A 254 5.49 0.31 0.85
CA PHE A 254 6.83 0.82 1.15
C PHE A 254 7.43 1.58 -0.05
N VAL A 255 7.45 0.97 -1.23
CA VAL A 255 8.00 1.58 -2.45
C VAL A 255 7.17 2.80 -2.87
N HIS A 256 5.85 2.70 -2.83
CA HIS A 256 4.94 3.80 -3.17
C HIS A 256 5.19 5.03 -2.29
N VAL A 257 5.24 4.84 -0.96
CA VAL A 257 5.51 5.94 -0.03
C VAL A 257 6.92 6.48 -0.24
N PHE A 258 7.92 5.63 -0.45
CA PHE A 258 9.27 6.07 -0.76
C PHE A 258 9.29 7.00 -1.98
N LEU A 259 8.68 6.59 -3.10
CA LEU A 259 8.62 7.40 -4.32
C LEU A 259 7.91 8.72 -4.08
N VAL A 260 6.74 8.73 -3.42
CA VAL A 260 6.02 9.96 -3.04
C VAL A 260 6.96 10.98 -2.38
N PHE A 261 7.84 10.52 -1.49
CA PHE A 261 8.79 11.38 -0.78
C PHE A 261 10.01 11.79 -1.60
N THR A 262 10.48 10.97 -2.54
CA THR A 262 11.71 11.22 -3.30
C THR A 262 11.50 11.89 -4.66
N THR A 263 10.28 11.90 -5.19
CA THR A 263 9.98 12.41 -6.56
C THR A 263 9.22 13.74 -6.56
N GLY A 264 9.02 14.37 -5.40
CA GLY A 264 8.33 15.66 -5.32
C GLY A 264 7.30 15.72 -4.21
N MET A 265 7.73 15.43 -2.97
CA MET A 265 6.88 15.31 -1.77
C MET A 265 5.74 16.32 -1.70
N MET A 266 6.01 17.62 -1.86
CA MET A 266 4.98 18.65 -1.69
C MET A 266 3.89 18.58 -2.77
N HIS A 267 4.26 18.39 -4.04
CA HIS A 267 3.29 18.23 -5.12
C HIS A 267 2.48 16.95 -4.94
N ASN A 268 3.17 15.81 -4.72
CA ASN A 268 2.52 14.51 -4.56
C ASN A 268 1.52 14.51 -3.39
N LEU A 269 1.89 15.08 -2.25
CA LEU A 269 0.99 15.19 -1.10
C LEU A 269 -0.16 16.17 -1.37
N ASN A 270 0.05 17.27 -2.10
CA ASN A 270 -1.05 18.17 -2.48
C ASN A 270 -2.02 17.51 -3.44
N HIS A 271 -1.55 16.75 -4.42
CA HIS A 271 -2.41 15.99 -5.33
C HIS A 271 -3.33 15.04 -4.57
N MET A 272 -2.76 14.23 -3.67
CA MET A 272 -3.50 13.18 -2.95
C MET A 272 -4.36 13.71 -1.82
N PHE A 273 -3.88 14.68 -1.06
CA PHE A 273 -4.49 15.07 0.22
C PHE A 273 -5.17 16.43 0.19
N ALA A 274 -4.59 17.42 -0.50
CA ALA A 274 -5.20 18.75 -0.60
C ALA A 274 -6.06 18.94 -1.86
N GLY A 275 -5.86 18.12 -2.90
CA GLY A 275 -6.58 18.18 -4.18
C GLY A 275 -6.27 19.42 -5.01
N ASN A 276 -5.00 19.84 -5.07
CA ASN A 276 -4.55 20.93 -5.93
C ASN A 276 -3.13 20.65 -6.46
N ASP A 277 -2.78 21.31 -7.56
CA ASP A 277 -1.46 21.21 -8.20
C ASP A 277 -0.50 22.32 -7.75
N SER A 278 -0.21 22.37 -6.46
CA SER A 278 0.75 23.33 -5.93
C SER A 278 1.79 22.64 -5.04
N SER A 279 2.85 23.38 -4.72
CA SER A 279 3.92 22.92 -3.82
C SER A 279 3.79 23.46 -2.39
N ASN A 280 2.58 23.87 -1.97
CA ASN A 280 2.37 24.44 -0.63
C ASN A 280 2.30 23.36 0.47
N LEU A 281 2.21 23.77 1.75
CA LEU A 281 2.19 22.83 2.88
C LEU A 281 0.84 22.14 3.14
N GLY A 282 -0.22 22.49 2.40
CA GLY A 282 -1.58 22.00 2.65
C GLY A 282 -1.67 20.48 2.65
N GLY A 283 -1.18 19.83 1.60
CA GLY A 283 -1.16 18.38 1.47
C GLY A 283 -0.32 17.70 2.55
N PHE A 284 0.81 18.31 2.92
CA PHE A 284 1.66 17.80 4.00
C PHE A 284 0.96 17.84 5.36
N VAL A 285 0.28 18.94 5.71
CA VAL A 285 -0.48 19.05 6.96
C VAL A 285 -1.60 18.01 7.02
N TRP A 286 -2.34 17.85 5.92
CA TRP A 286 -3.39 16.85 5.78
C TRP A 286 -2.85 15.41 5.87
N PHE A 287 -1.66 15.15 5.32
CA PHE A 287 -0.96 13.88 5.48
C PHE A 287 -0.62 13.60 6.95
N VAL A 288 0.00 14.55 7.65
CA VAL A 288 0.38 14.41 9.07
C VAL A 288 -0.84 14.15 9.95
N PHE A 289 -1.94 14.87 9.70
CA PHE A 289 -3.21 14.63 10.39
C PHE A 289 -3.72 13.21 10.16
N GLY A 290 -3.79 12.76 8.90
CA GLY A 290 -4.21 11.41 8.56
C GLY A 290 -3.32 10.34 9.18
N LEU A 291 -2.00 10.53 9.14
CA LEU A 291 -1.03 9.64 9.77
C LEU A 291 -1.23 9.57 11.29
N ALA A 292 -1.48 10.69 11.96
CA ALA A 292 -1.79 10.71 13.39
C ALA A 292 -3.06 9.91 13.72
N VAL A 293 -4.12 10.05 12.91
CA VAL A 293 -5.36 9.26 13.05
C VAL A 293 -5.08 7.77 12.87
N VAL A 294 -4.31 7.39 11.85
CA VAL A 294 -3.91 5.99 11.62
C VAL A 294 -3.14 5.43 12.81
N ILE A 295 -2.11 6.14 13.29
CA ILE A 295 -1.32 5.72 14.46
C ILE A 295 -2.20 5.56 15.69
N ALA A 296 -3.11 6.51 15.93
CA ALA A 296 -4.04 6.44 17.06
C ALA A 296 -4.95 5.21 16.96
N LEU A 297 -5.53 4.93 15.79
CA LEU A 297 -6.42 3.78 15.58
C LEU A 297 -5.68 2.44 15.64
N VAL A 298 -4.49 2.34 15.03
CA VAL A 298 -3.60 1.17 15.10
C VAL A 298 -3.17 0.87 16.54
N SER A 299 -2.93 1.91 17.34
CA SER A 299 -2.62 1.79 18.77
C SER A 299 -3.85 1.41 19.59
N ALA A 300 -5.02 1.96 19.24
CA ALA A 300 -6.29 1.67 19.86
C ALA A 300 -6.85 0.28 19.51
N ALA A 301 -6.42 -0.33 18.40
CA ALA A 301 -6.83 -1.66 17.94
C ALA A 301 -6.29 -2.79 18.83
N ARG A 302 -6.28 -2.64 20.15
CA ARG A 302 -5.86 -3.65 21.14
C ARG A 302 -7.08 -4.36 21.74
N PRO A 303 -6.93 -5.59 22.25
CA PRO A 303 -8.05 -6.39 22.77
C PRO A 303 -8.94 -5.64 23.77
N LEU A 304 -8.37 -4.86 24.69
CA LEU A 304 -9.12 -4.09 25.69
C LEU A 304 -10.14 -3.11 25.09
N VAL A 305 -9.86 -2.56 23.91
CA VAL A 305 -10.75 -1.62 23.22
C VAL A 305 -11.71 -2.37 22.29
N ILE A 306 -11.23 -3.43 21.65
CA ILE A 306 -12.00 -4.18 20.66
C ILE A 306 -13.06 -5.07 21.30
N GLN A 307 -12.79 -5.66 22.47
CA GLN A 307 -13.72 -6.59 23.12
C GLN A 307 -15.11 -5.98 23.38
N PRO A 308 -15.26 -4.77 23.97
CA PRO A 308 -16.58 -4.13 24.13
C PRO A 308 -17.30 -3.89 22.79
N ILE A 309 -16.56 -3.53 21.74
CA ILE A 309 -17.12 -3.30 20.40
C ILE A 309 -17.63 -4.63 19.83
N ALA A 310 -16.81 -5.67 19.86
CA ALA A 310 -17.16 -7.01 19.40
C ALA A 310 -18.35 -7.59 20.17
N GLY A 311 -18.47 -7.28 21.46
CA GLY A 311 -19.60 -7.64 22.33
C GLY A 311 -20.95 -7.10 21.85
N LYS A 312 -20.98 -6.01 21.08
CA LYS A 312 -22.23 -5.51 20.47
C LYS A 312 -22.77 -6.46 19.39
N PHE A 313 -21.88 -7.19 18.73
CA PHE A 313 -22.18 -8.07 17.59
C PHE A 313 -22.23 -9.56 17.97
N GLY A 314 -21.79 -9.94 19.17
CA GLY A 314 -21.71 -11.33 19.60
C GLY A 314 -21.31 -11.46 21.07
N GLN A 315 -21.10 -12.69 21.52
CA GLN A 315 -20.60 -12.95 22.87
C GLN A 315 -19.07 -12.96 22.84
N VAL A 316 -18.46 -12.17 23.72
CA VAL A 316 -17.02 -12.18 23.96
C VAL A 316 -16.77 -12.87 25.28
N SER A 317 -15.88 -13.85 25.26
CA SER A 317 -15.42 -14.52 26.48
C SER A 317 -13.91 -14.41 26.56
N ALA A 318 -13.42 -14.11 27.77
CA ALA A 318 -12.03 -14.38 28.10
C ALA A 318 -11.79 -15.89 27.92
N ARG A 319 -10.60 -16.24 27.45
CA ARG A 319 -10.22 -17.64 27.35
C ARG A 319 -9.78 -18.17 28.71
#